data_AF-A0A5J4PS18-F1
#
_entry.id   AF-A0A5J4PS18-F1
#
_cell.length_a   1.000
_cell.length_b   1.000
_cell.length_c   1.000
_cell.angle_alpha   90.00
_cell.angle_beta   90.00
_cell.angle_gamma   90.00
#
_symmetry.space_group_name_H-M   'P 1'
#
loop_
_entity.id
_entity.type
_entity.pdbx_description
1 polymer ?
#
loop_
_entity_poly.entity_id
_entity_poly.type
_entity_poly.pdbx_seq_one_letter_code
_entity_poly.pdbx_strand_id
1 'polypeptide(L)'
;EKVAVQMRVDDSPCCLVTNEYGWSANIERIMKAQALRDASSFQYIQPEKTMVINTDHAITAELRKKRGNAADATLKDLVLMLYETALLTSGFSLEDSASFSARIYRMIKLGLSIDYTGDIAADLPPLESTGGGAAEGEQNEMEEVD
;
A
#
# COMPACT_ATOMS: atom_id res chain seq x y z
N GLU A 1 2.08 8.79 6.47
CA GLU A 1 2.48 7.40 6.77
C GLU A 1 3.98 7.33 7.02
N LYS A 2 4.44 6.44 7.92
CA LYS A 2 5.87 6.32 8.28
C LYS A 2 6.28 4.85 8.39
N VAL A 3 7.57 4.58 8.20
CA VAL A 3 8.18 3.27 8.41
C VAL A 3 9.09 3.36 9.63
N ALA A 4 8.92 2.46 10.60
CA ALA A 4 9.69 2.41 11.82
C ALA A 4 10.31 1.03 12.04
N VAL A 5 11.46 0.97 12.70
CA VAL A 5 12.09 -0.29 13.12
C VAL A 5 11.68 -0.58 14.56
N GLN A 6 11.15 -1.77 14.82
CA GLN A 6 10.79 -2.18 16.18
C GLN A 6 10.90 -3.71 16.33
N MET A 7 11.45 -4.18 17.45
CA MET A 7 11.65 -5.61 17.74
C MET A 7 10.40 -6.29 18.33
N ARG A 8 9.20 -5.96 17.86
CA ARG A 8 7.95 -6.51 18.43
C ARG A 8 7.44 -7.76 17.70
N VAL A 9 8.08 -8.15 16.60
CA VAL A 9 7.51 -9.09 15.62
C VAL A 9 8.48 -10.24 15.41
N ASP A 10 8.47 -11.25 16.27
CA ASP A 10 9.48 -12.33 16.23
C ASP A 10 9.37 -13.18 14.95
N ASP A 11 8.15 -13.51 14.52
CA ASP A 11 7.90 -14.49 13.44
C ASP A 11 7.50 -13.87 12.10
N SER A 12 7.32 -12.54 12.02
CA SER A 12 6.94 -11.85 10.79
C SER A 12 7.95 -10.75 10.40
N PRO A 13 8.23 -10.56 9.10
CA PRO A 13 9.15 -9.52 8.63
C PRO A 13 8.66 -8.09 8.93
N CYS A 14 7.36 -7.87 8.99
CA CYS A 14 6.77 -6.55 9.23
C CYS A 14 5.29 -6.65 9.61
N CYS A 15 4.77 -5.60 10.26
CA CYS A 15 3.35 -5.44 10.55
C CYS A 15 2.92 -3.98 10.41
N LEU A 16 1.62 -3.75 10.27
CA LEU A 16 1.06 -2.40 10.28
C LEU A 16 0.41 -2.12 11.62
N VAL A 17 0.74 -0.96 12.18
CA VAL A 17 0.21 -0.46 13.44
C VAL A 17 -0.46 0.89 13.18
N THR A 18 -1.62 1.09 13.79
CA THR A 18 -2.34 2.37 13.75
C THR A 18 -1.99 3.21 14.98
N ASN A 19 -2.07 4.52 14.85
CA ASN A 19 -1.92 5.42 15.98
C ASN A 19 -3.00 5.17 17.07
N GLU A 20 -2.71 5.51 18.32
CA GLU A 20 -3.59 5.28 19.49
C GLU A 20 -4.95 5.97 19.36
N TYR A 21 -5.00 7.10 18.65
CA TYR A 21 -6.21 7.90 18.40
C TYR A 21 -6.88 7.60 17.06
N GLY A 22 -6.31 6.70 16.24
CA GLY A 22 -6.85 6.31 14.95
C GLY A 22 -7.81 5.13 15.05
N TRP A 23 -8.54 4.86 13.96
CA TRP A 23 -9.29 3.61 13.86
C TRP A 23 -8.36 2.41 13.84
N SER A 24 -8.69 1.40 14.65
CA SER A 24 -8.09 0.08 14.50
C SER A 24 -8.56 -0.57 13.19
N ALA A 25 -7.80 -1.54 12.68
CA ALA A 25 -8.16 -2.29 11.48
C ALA A 25 -9.59 -2.86 11.52
N ASN A 26 -10.02 -3.34 12.70
CA ASN A 26 -11.37 -3.87 12.87
C ASN A 26 -12.44 -2.76 12.84
N ILE A 27 -12.15 -1.59 13.43
CA ILE A 27 -13.07 -0.44 13.37
C ILE A 27 -13.18 0.08 11.95
N GLU A 28 -12.05 0.21 11.24
CA GLU A 28 -12.03 0.61 9.82
C GLU A 28 -12.91 -0.32 8.97
N ARG A 29 -12.80 -1.64 9.19
CA ARG A 29 -13.63 -2.63 8.50
C ARG A 29 -15.12 -2.48 8.80
N ILE A 30 -15.48 -2.32 10.07
CA ILE A 30 -16.89 -2.13 10.49
C ILE A 30 -17.44 -0.83 9.92
N MET A 31 -16.68 0.25 9.97
CA MET A 31 -17.10 1.57 9.50
C MET A 31 -17.26 1.60 7.97
N LYS A 32 -16.32 1.00 7.22
CA LYS A 32 -16.45 0.85 5.76
C LYS A 32 -17.65 -0.01 5.34
N ALA A 33 -18.07 -0.96 6.18
CA ALA A 33 -19.24 -1.81 5.90
C ALA A 33 -20.59 -1.12 6.16
N GLN A 34 -20.62 0.07 6.77
CA GLN A 34 -21.86 0.81 7.03
C GLN A 34 -22.30 1.61 5.79
N ALA A 35 -23.21 1.03 4.99
CA ALA A 35 -23.63 1.54 3.69
C ALA A 35 -24.48 2.84 3.70
N LEU A 36 -25.01 3.27 4.85
CA LEU A 36 -25.97 4.39 4.94
C LEU A 36 -25.41 5.65 5.62
N ARG A 37 -24.09 5.74 5.79
CA ARG A 37 -23.46 6.83 6.54
C ARG A 37 -22.64 7.71 5.61
N ASP A 38 -22.73 9.02 5.82
CA ASP A 38 -22.08 10.03 4.97
C ASP A 38 -20.54 9.86 4.97
N ALA A 39 -19.97 9.72 3.77
CA ALA A 39 -18.53 9.57 3.54
C ALA A 39 -17.74 10.82 3.96
N SER A 40 -18.37 12.00 3.97
CA SER A 40 -17.73 13.28 4.33
C SER A 40 -17.28 13.33 5.80
N SER A 41 -17.98 12.61 6.70
CA SER A 41 -17.69 12.58 8.13
C SER A 41 -16.41 11.80 8.49
N PHE A 42 -15.82 11.08 7.53
CA PHE A 42 -14.76 10.11 7.79
C PHE A 42 -13.39 10.49 7.24
N GLN A 43 -13.30 11.51 6.39
CA GLN A 43 -12.04 11.98 5.85
C GLN A 43 -11.08 12.48 6.95
N TYR A 44 -11.62 12.95 8.08
CA TYR A 44 -10.85 13.37 9.25
C TYR A 44 -10.36 12.23 10.16
N ILE A 45 -10.87 11.00 9.98
CA ILE A 45 -10.51 9.84 10.82
C ILE A 45 -9.87 8.74 9.99
N GLN A 46 -9.08 9.13 8.99
CA GLN A 46 -8.25 8.18 8.28
C GLN A 46 -7.11 7.73 9.21
N PRO A 47 -7.01 6.43 9.54
CA PRO A 47 -5.96 5.97 10.44
C PRO A 47 -4.60 6.09 9.75
N GLU A 48 -3.69 6.85 10.36
CA GLU A 48 -2.29 6.85 9.95
C GLU A 48 -1.69 5.47 10.24
N LYS A 49 -1.35 4.76 9.16
CA LYS A 49 -0.71 3.45 9.26
C LYS A 49 0.80 3.64 9.35
N THR A 50 1.39 3.03 10.36
CA THR A 50 2.85 2.93 10.54
C THR A 50 3.26 1.50 10.24
N MET A 51 4.13 1.31 9.25
CA MET A 51 4.72 0.01 8.98
C MET A 51 5.90 -0.19 9.92
N VAL A 52 5.83 -1.23 10.73
CA VAL A 52 6.89 -1.66 11.63
C VAL A 52 7.66 -2.79 10.97
N ILE A 53 8.97 -2.64 10.87
CA ILE A 53 9.86 -3.63 10.24
C ILE A 53 10.70 -4.33 11.32
N ASN A 54 10.77 -5.66 11.22
CA ASN A 54 11.72 -6.47 11.98
C ASN A 54 13.03 -6.62 11.18
N THR A 55 14.13 -6.11 11.75
CA THR A 55 15.47 -6.19 11.14
C THR A 55 16.12 -7.56 11.23
N ASP A 56 15.68 -8.40 12.16
CA ASP A 56 16.27 -9.72 12.41
C ASP A 56 15.70 -10.79 11.47
N HIS A 57 14.57 -10.49 10.83
CA HIS A 57 13.95 -11.38 9.86
C HIS A 57 14.80 -11.49 8.57
N ALA A 58 15.01 -12.72 8.09
CA ALA A 58 15.86 -13.01 6.93
C ALA A 58 15.45 -12.22 5.67
N ILE A 59 14.14 -12.08 5.41
CA ILE A 59 13.60 -11.30 4.29
C ILE A 59 14.08 -9.84 4.35
N THR A 60 13.96 -9.19 5.51
CA THR A 60 14.39 -7.79 5.69
C THR A 60 15.90 -7.66 5.54
N ALA A 61 16.67 -8.63 6.06
CA ALA A 61 18.12 -8.65 5.92
C ALA A 61 18.56 -8.76 4.45
N GLU A 62 17.89 -9.58 3.65
CA GLU A 62 18.15 -9.70 2.20
C GLU A 62 17.73 -8.44 1.43
N LEU A 63 16.56 -7.85 1.76
CA LEU A 63 16.13 -6.57 1.18
C LEU A 63 17.15 -5.46 1.45
N ARG A 64 17.74 -5.43 2.66
CA ARG A 64 18.79 -4.47 3.01
C ARG A 64 20.04 -4.62 2.15
N LYS A 65 20.46 -5.85 1.84
CA LYS A 65 21.61 -6.11 0.97
C LYS A 65 21.35 -5.64 -0.47
N LYS A 66 20.12 -5.83 -0.95
CA LYS A 66 19.71 -5.49 -2.32
C LYS A 66 19.38 -3.99 -2.55
N ARG A 67 19.32 -3.19 -1.47
CA ARG A 67 18.99 -1.75 -1.52
C ARG A 67 19.90 -0.92 -2.46
N GLY A 68 21.12 -1.37 -2.72
CA GLY A 68 22.07 -0.66 -3.61
C GLY A 68 21.62 -0.57 -5.07
N ASN A 69 20.63 -1.36 -5.49
CA ASN A 69 20.10 -1.36 -6.86
C ASN A 69 18.68 -0.80 -6.92
N ALA A 70 18.52 0.50 -6.64
CA ALA A 70 17.22 1.18 -6.56
C ALA A 70 16.43 1.22 -7.89
N ALA A 71 17.06 0.84 -9.01
CA ALA A 71 16.45 0.75 -10.33
C ALA A 71 15.78 -0.59 -10.62
N ASP A 72 15.89 -1.57 -9.71
CA ASP A 72 15.30 -2.89 -9.92
C ASP A 72 13.78 -2.85 -9.70
N ALA A 73 13.01 -2.89 -10.80
CA ALA A 73 11.55 -2.97 -10.76
C ALA A 73 11.05 -4.17 -9.96
N THR A 74 11.82 -5.27 -9.94
CA THR A 74 11.46 -6.47 -9.18
C THR A 74 11.59 -6.25 -7.67
N LEU A 75 12.57 -5.45 -7.23
CA LEU A 75 12.75 -5.11 -5.82
C LEU A 75 11.61 -4.21 -5.31
N LYS A 76 11.16 -3.26 -6.13
CA LYS A 76 10.00 -2.42 -5.81
C LYS A 76 8.73 -3.25 -5.66
N ASP A 77 8.48 -4.18 -6.59
CA ASP A 77 7.34 -5.10 -6.51
C ASP A 77 7.42 -6.01 -5.27
N LEU A 78 8.60 -6.52 -4.90
CA LEU A 78 8.78 -7.30 -3.67
C LEU A 78 8.45 -6.50 -2.40
N VAL A 79 8.90 -5.24 -2.32
CA VAL A 79 8.61 -4.38 -1.18
C VAL A 79 7.12 -4.05 -1.09
N LEU A 80 6.46 -3.81 -2.24
CA LEU A 80 5.04 -3.52 -2.27
C LEU A 80 4.20 -4.75 -1.89
N MET A 81 4.56 -5.96 -2.36
CA MET A 81 3.94 -7.20 -1.88
C MET A 81 4.12 -7.39 -0.38
N LEU A 82 5.30 -7.09 0.15
CA LEU A 82 5.57 -7.21 1.57
C LEU A 82 4.64 -6.29 2.39
N TYR A 83 4.41 -5.07 1.89
CA TYR A 83 3.46 -4.12 2.48
C TYR A 83 2.00 -4.62 2.40
N GLU A 84 1.54 -5.10 1.25
CA GLU A 84 0.17 -5.62 1.07
C GLU A 84 -0.10 -6.88 1.91
N THR A 85 0.92 -7.73 2.05
CA THR A 85 0.86 -8.91 2.94
C THR A 85 0.77 -8.47 4.41
N ALA A 86 1.51 -7.43 4.80
CA ALA A 86 1.43 -6.86 6.14
C ALA A 86 0.07 -6.19 6.41
N LEU A 87 -0.53 -5.52 5.41
CA LEU A 87 -1.90 -4.99 5.49
C LEU A 87 -2.91 -6.11 5.80
N LEU A 88 -2.86 -7.20 5.04
CA LEU A 88 -3.78 -8.32 5.17
C LEU A 88 -3.63 -9.01 6.54
N THR A 89 -2.41 -9.33 6.94
CA THR A 89 -2.12 -9.98 8.24
C THR A 89 -2.46 -9.10 9.44
N SER A 90 -2.39 -7.77 9.28
CA SER A 90 -2.78 -6.79 10.32
C SER A 90 -4.29 -6.50 10.33
N GLY A 91 -5.08 -7.15 9.46
CA GLY A 91 -6.53 -7.08 9.42
C GLY A 91 -7.13 -5.91 8.63
N PHE A 92 -6.32 -5.22 7.82
CA PHE A 92 -6.81 -4.18 6.91
C PHE A 92 -7.33 -4.80 5.60
N SER A 93 -8.24 -4.08 4.95
CA SER A 93 -8.69 -4.41 3.61
C SER A 93 -7.70 -3.89 2.57
N LEU A 94 -7.48 -4.67 1.52
CA LEU A 94 -6.78 -4.20 0.32
C LEU A 94 -7.64 -3.18 -0.42
N GLU A 95 -7.02 -2.13 -0.94
CA GLU A 95 -7.69 -1.12 -1.78
C GLU A 95 -7.88 -1.65 -3.20
N ASP A 96 -6.85 -2.28 -3.76
CA ASP A 96 -6.89 -2.91 -5.07
C ASP A 96 -6.43 -4.37 -5.01
N SER A 97 -7.41 -5.27 -4.94
CA SER A 97 -7.16 -6.72 -4.96
C SER A 97 -6.67 -7.24 -6.30
N ALA A 98 -6.93 -6.54 -7.41
CA ALA A 98 -6.55 -6.98 -8.75
C ALA A 98 -5.04 -6.78 -8.97
N SER A 99 -4.49 -5.61 -8.64
CA SER A 99 -3.04 -5.38 -8.75
C SER A 99 -2.23 -6.27 -7.81
N PHE A 100 -2.70 -6.52 -6.58
CA PHE A 100 -2.08 -7.47 -5.66
C PHE A 100 -2.03 -8.89 -6.26
N SER A 101 -3.15 -9.36 -6.80
CA SER A 101 -3.24 -10.68 -7.44
C SER A 101 -2.33 -10.79 -8.66
N ALA A 102 -2.29 -9.76 -9.51
CA ALA A 102 -1.39 -9.70 -10.65
C ALA A 102 0.08 -9.81 -10.23
N ARG A 103 0.48 -9.13 -9.14
CA ARG A 103 1.84 -9.19 -8.60
C ARG A 103 2.20 -10.58 -8.05
N ILE A 104 1.26 -11.25 -7.36
CA ILE A 104 1.42 -12.64 -6.92
C ILE A 104 1.63 -13.56 -8.13
N TYR A 105 0.81 -13.44 -9.17
CA TYR A 105 0.92 -14.27 -10.37
C TYR A 105 2.25 -14.08 -11.10
N ARG A 106 2.77 -12.85 -11.18
CA ARG A 106 4.11 -12.58 -11.73
C ARG A 106 5.21 -13.29 -10.93
N MET A 107 5.11 -13.29 -9.61
CA MET A 107 6.09 -13.96 -8.74
C MET A 107 6.03 -15.48 -8.84
N ILE A 108 4.84 -16.05 -8.99
CA ILE A 108 4.68 -17.48 -9.25
C ILE A 108 5.29 -17.84 -10.61
N LYS A 109 5.05 -17.04 -11.66
CA LYS A 109 5.67 -17.24 -12.99
C LYS A 109 7.20 -17.21 -12.91
N LEU A 110 7.75 -16.24 -12.19
CA LEU A 110 9.20 -16.10 -11.98
C LEU A 110 9.78 -17.28 -11.19
N GLY A 111 9.11 -17.71 -10.12
CA GLY A 111 9.51 -18.87 -9.31
C GLY A 111 9.46 -20.20 -10.07
N LEU A 112 8.60 -20.31 -11.08
CA LEU A 112 8.51 -21.45 -11.98
C LEU A 112 9.39 -21.32 -13.23
N SER A 113 10.17 -20.23 -13.35
CA SER A 113 11.00 -19.93 -14.53
C SER A 113 10.22 -19.98 -15.84
N ILE A 114 8.95 -19.55 -15.81
CA ILE A 114 8.13 -19.41 -17.01
C ILE A 114 8.53 -18.10 -17.68
N ASP A 115 9.55 -18.16 -18.53
CA ASP A 115 9.99 -17.01 -19.33
C ASP A 115 8.92 -16.65 -20.38
N TYR A 116 8.25 -15.54 -20.09
CA TYR A 116 7.48 -14.65 -20.95
C TYR A 116 7.49 -14.90 -22.46
N THR A 117 6.37 -15.39 -22.99
CA THR A 117 5.96 -15.16 -24.39
C THR A 117 5.08 -13.91 -24.53
N GLY A 118 5.26 -12.87 -23.71
CA GLY A 118 4.46 -11.63 -23.84
C GLY A 118 4.76 -10.59 -22.78
N ASP A 119 5.64 -9.65 -23.13
CA ASP A 119 5.84 -8.31 -22.55
C ASP A 119 5.41 -8.11 -21.09
N ILE A 120 6.40 -8.18 -20.19
CA ILE A 120 6.32 -7.71 -18.80
C ILE A 120 5.87 -6.23 -18.75
N ALA A 121 6.14 -5.47 -19.82
CA ALA A 121 5.75 -4.07 -19.99
C ALA A 121 4.24 -3.85 -20.21
N ALA A 122 3.53 -4.85 -20.74
CA ALA A 122 2.11 -4.73 -21.11
C ALA A 122 1.14 -5.03 -19.95
N ASP A 123 1.62 -5.68 -18.89
CA ASP A 123 0.82 -6.15 -17.74
C ASP A 123 1.05 -5.30 -16.47
N LEU A 124 1.70 -4.14 -16.65
CA LEU A 124 1.84 -3.11 -15.62
C LEU A 124 0.61 -2.19 -15.70
N PRO A 125 -0.26 -2.14 -14.67
CA PRO A 125 -1.17 -1.01 -14.55
C PRO A 125 -0.32 0.27 -14.44
N PRO A 126 -0.77 1.40 -15.01
CA PRO A 126 -0.07 2.67 -14.86
C PRO A 126 0.14 2.92 -13.37
N LEU A 127 1.38 3.13 -12.96
CA LEU A 127 1.66 3.68 -11.63
C LEU A 127 1.03 5.07 -11.62
N GLU A 128 -0.10 5.24 -10.94
CA GLU A 128 -0.60 6.56 -10.63
C GLU A 128 0.50 7.30 -9.88
N SER A 129 1.04 8.36 -10.51
CA SER A 129 1.92 9.26 -9.80
C SER A 129 1.08 9.92 -8.72
N THR A 130 1.27 9.55 -7.48
CA THR A 130 0.88 10.39 -6.34
C THR A 130 1.80 11.62 -6.33
N GLY A 131 1.59 12.51 -7.30
CA GLY A 131 2.19 13.82 -7.42
C GLY A 131 1.12 14.85 -7.07
N GLY A 132 1.15 15.33 -5.84
CA GLY A 132 0.30 16.43 -5.43
C GLY A 132 0.59 17.70 -6.22
N GLY A 133 -0.47 18.49 -6.43
CA GLY A 133 -0.40 19.94 -6.63
C GLY A 133 0.02 20.41 -8.02
N ALA A 134 -0.96 20.60 -8.90
CA ALA A 134 -0.95 21.72 -9.83
C ALA A 134 -2.37 22.29 -9.90
N ALA A 135 -2.47 23.55 -9.48
CA ALA A 135 -3.66 24.37 -9.57
C ALA A 135 -3.96 24.70 -11.03
N GLU A 136 -5.14 24.33 -11.50
CA GLU A 136 -5.87 24.96 -12.60
C GLU A 136 -7.34 24.86 -12.15
N GLY A 137 -8.02 25.93 -11.74
CA GLY A 137 -8.32 27.09 -12.55
C GLY A 137 -9.83 27.10 -12.84
N GLU A 138 -10.68 26.97 -11.82
CA GLU A 138 -12.13 27.16 -11.97
C GLU A 138 -12.48 28.63 -11.72
N GLN A 139 -12.70 29.34 -12.82
CA GLN A 139 -13.36 30.63 -12.86
C GLN A 139 -14.81 30.42 -12.41
N ASN A 140 -15.13 30.78 -11.17
CA ASN A 140 -16.52 31.04 -10.76
C ASN A 140 -16.80 32.53 -10.97
N GLU A 141 -17.44 32.81 -12.09
CA GLU A 141 -18.13 34.06 -12.42
C GLU A 141 -19.23 34.27 -11.36
N MET A 142 -19.12 35.37 -10.59
CA MET A 142 -20.12 35.76 -9.61
C MET A 142 -21.35 36.28 -10.34
N GLU A 143 -22.46 35.54 -10.26
CA GLU A 143 -23.79 36.03 -10.66
C GLU A 143 -24.29 37.00 -9.59
N GLU A 144 -24.33 38.27 -9.97
CA GLU A 144 -24.97 39.38 -9.24
C GLU A 144 -26.49 39.15 -9.28
N VAL A 145 -27.12 39.05 -8.10
CA VAL A 145 -28.57 39.10 -7.99
C VAL A 145 -28.92 40.17 -6.96
N ASP A 146 -29.64 41.18 -7.44
CA ASP A 146 -30.24 42.34 -6.74
C ASP A 146 -30.86 42.01 -5.36
#